data_AF-A0A942V6Y5-F1
#
_entry.id   AF-A0A942V6Y5-F1
#
_cell.length_a   1.000
_cell.length_b   1.000
_cell.length_c   1.000
_cell.angle_alpha   90.00
_cell.angle_beta   90.00
_cell.angle_gamma   90.00
#
_symmetry.space_group_name_H-M   'P 1'
#
loop_
_entity.id
_entity.type
_entity.pdbx_description
1 polymer ?
#
loop_
_entity_poly.entity_id
_entity_poly.type
_entity_poly.pdbx_seq_one_letter_code
_entity_poly.pdbx_strand_id
1 'polypeptide(L)'
;MKLNINNLNNKSFWENANIEIPKYDIKKVRDNTEKNPIWIHFGAGNIFRGFLARISDSLLNDNLIDKGIIAVDTHSTGKIDDYDMLEKVYKNVDNLTLLALIKNNGDIDKKI
;
A
#
# COMPACT_ATOMS: atom_id res chain seq x y z
N MET A 1 -4.00 -16.15 5.03
CA MET A 1 -2.68 -16.01 4.36
C MET A 1 -2.02 -14.74 4.88
N LYS A 2 -0.70 -14.74 5.12
CA LYS A 2 0.02 -13.51 5.52
C LYS A 2 0.09 -12.56 4.31
N LEU A 3 -0.23 -11.28 4.48
CA LEU A 3 -0.05 -10.28 3.43
C LEU A 3 1.45 -9.98 3.28
N ASN A 4 2.02 -10.31 2.13
CA ASN A 4 3.39 -10.03 1.73
C ASN A 4 3.51 -10.25 0.22
N ILE A 5 4.57 -9.74 -0.40
CA ILE A 5 4.78 -9.79 -1.85
C ILE A 5 4.83 -11.24 -2.37
N ASN A 6 5.50 -12.13 -1.64
CA ASN A 6 5.64 -13.53 -2.05
C ASN A 6 4.28 -14.23 -2.19
N ASN A 7 3.36 -13.94 -1.28
CA ASN A 7 2.02 -14.52 -1.26
C ASN A 7 1.07 -13.89 -2.29
N LEU A 8 1.40 -12.76 -2.92
CA LEU A 8 0.62 -12.21 -4.04
C LEU A 8 0.67 -13.11 -5.29
N ASN A 9 1.69 -13.97 -5.39
CA ASN A 9 1.77 -14.95 -6.48
C ASN A 9 0.70 -16.04 -6.42
N ASN A 10 0.06 -16.25 -5.26
CA ASN A 10 -1.07 -17.16 -5.11
C ASN A 10 -2.37 -16.49 -5.60
N LYS A 11 -2.45 -16.23 -6.91
CA LYS A 11 -3.56 -15.48 -7.53
C LYS A 11 -4.92 -16.08 -7.23
N SER A 12 -5.04 -17.42 -7.24
CA SER A 12 -6.30 -18.11 -6.99
C SER A 12 -6.87 -17.84 -5.61
N PHE A 13 -6.02 -17.69 -4.57
CA PHE A 13 -6.49 -17.31 -3.24
C PHE A 13 -7.15 -15.92 -3.26
N TRP A 14 -6.50 -14.93 -3.88
CA TRP A 14 -6.97 -13.55 -3.89
C TRP A 14 -8.24 -13.39 -4.74
N GLU A 15 -8.28 -14.06 -5.90
CA GLU A 15 -9.45 -14.13 -6.77
C GLU A 15 -10.64 -14.77 -6.05
N ASN A 16 -10.46 -15.92 -5.41
CA ASN A 16 -11.51 -16.59 -4.63
C ASN A 16 -11.99 -15.76 -3.42
N ALA A 17 -11.10 -14.94 -2.85
CA ALA A 17 -11.44 -14.01 -1.77
C ALA A 17 -12.10 -12.71 -2.27
N ASN A 18 -12.26 -12.53 -3.58
CA ASN A 18 -12.70 -11.29 -4.23
C ASN A 18 -11.86 -10.09 -3.78
N ILE A 19 -10.53 -10.22 -3.88
CA ILE A 19 -9.54 -9.18 -3.55
C ILE A 19 -8.71 -8.90 -4.81
N GLU A 20 -8.77 -7.67 -5.31
CA GLU A 20 -7.91 -7.23 -6.41
C GLU A 20 -6.46 -7.08 -5.92
N ILE A 21 -5.51 -7.52 -6.74
CA ILE A 21 -4.07 -7.37 -6.48
C ILE A 21 -3.43 -6.42 -7.50
N PRO A 22 -2.31 -5.76 -7.16
CA PRO A 22 -1.58 -4.90 -8.09
C PRO A 22 -1.26 -5.60 -9.41
N LYS A 23 -1.48 -4.91 -10.53
CA LYS A 23 -1.19 -5.38 -11.90
C LYS A 23 0.22 -5.02 -12.34
N TYR A 24 0.89 -4.13 -11.61
CA TYR A 24 2.27 -3.69 -11.86
C TYR A 24 3.30 -4.52 -11.08
N ASP A 25 4.55 -4.47 -11.54
CA ASP A 25 5.68 -5.08 -10.84
C ASP A 25 6.11 -4.21 -9.65
N ILE A 26 5.72 -4.63 -8.44
CA ILE A 26 6.01 -3.93 -7.18
C ILE A 26 7.52 -3.74 -6.97
N LYS A 27 8.36 -4.72 -7.34
CA LYS A 27 9.82 -4.60 -7.17
C LYS A 27 10.37 -3.53 -8.10
N LYS A 28 9.97 -3.56 -9.36
CA LYS A 28 10.38 -2.54 -10.34
C LYS A 28 9.96 -1.13 -9.92
N VAL A 29 8.73 -0.96 -9.41
CA VAL A 29 8.25 0.34 -8.93
C VAL A 29 9.09 0.82 -7.74
N ARG A 30 9.44 -0.06 -6.80
CA ARG A 30 10.32 0.29 -5.68
C ARG A 30 11.69 0.73 -6.14
N ASP A 31 12.32 -0.05 -7.02
CA ASP A 31 13.64 0.27 -7.55
C ASP A 31 13.64 1.62 -8.27
N ASN A 32 12.61 1.90 -9.07
CA ASN A 32 12.45 3.19 -9.74
C ASN A 32 12.25 4.35 -8.75
N THR A 33 11.48 4.12 -7.69
CA THR A 33 11.20 5.13 -6.65
C THR A 33 12.46 5.44 -5.86
N GLU A 34 13.25 4.43 -5.52
CA GLU A 34 14.51 4.61 -4.79
C GLU A 34 15.56 5.35 -5.63
N LYS A 35 15.69 5.01 -6.92
CA LYS A 35 16.64 5.64 -7.83
C LYS A 35 16.31 7.10 -8.15
N ASN A 36 15.03 7.44 -8.27
CA ASN A 36 14.59 8.78 -8.64
C ASN A 36 13.25 9.13 -7.96
N PRO A 37 13.25 9.46 -6.66
CA PRO A 37 12.03 9.72 -5.92
C PRO A 37 11.34 10.99 -6.40
N ILE A 38 10.03 10.91 -6.63
CA ILE A 38 9.22 12.05 -7.10
C ILE A 38 8.27 12.59 -6.03
N TRP A 39 7.96 11.81 -4.99
CA TRP A 39 7.01 12.21 -3.95
C TRP A 39 7.38 11.59 -2.60
N ILE A 40 7.56 12.47 -1.61
CA ILE A 40 7.62 12.14 -0.19
C ILE A 40 6.35 12.66 0.49
N HIS A 41 5.67 11.81 1.26
CA HIS A 41 4.49 12.15 2.04
C HIS A 41 4.77 12.06 3.54
N PHE A 42 4.55 13.15 4.28
CA PHE A 42 4.66 13.18 5.73
C PHE A 42 3.30 12.91 6.37
N GLY A 43 3.21 11.82 7.14
CA GLY A 43 1.97 11.35 7.76
C GLY A 43 1.42 10.09 7.11
N ALA A 44 2.06 8.94 7.36
CA ALA A 44 1.65 7.62 6.86
C ALA A 44 0.38 7.04 7.53
N GLY A 45 -0.68 7.85 7.67
CA GLY A 45 -1.91 7.50 8.39
C GLY A 45 -3.01 6.84 7.54
N ASN A 46 -4.20 6.70 8.13
CA ASN A 46 -5.36 6.10 7.45
C ASN A 46 -5.81 6.86 6.20
N ILE A 47 -5.83 8.20 6.26
CA ILE A 47 -6.24 9.04 5.11
C ILE A 47 -5.26 8.88 3.95
N PHE A 48 -3.95 8.85 4.24
CA PHE A 48 -2.93 8.59 3.23
C PHE A 48 -3.17 7.26 2.52
N ARG A 49 -3.36 6.16 3.27
CA ARG A 49 -3.62 4.82 2.71
C ARG A 49 -4.92 4.74 1.92
N GLY A 50 -6.00 5.32 2.46
CA GLY A 50 -7.34 5.23 1.89
C GLY A 50 -7.55 6.10 0.63
N PHE A 51 -6.76 7.17 0.47
CA PHE A 51 -6.97 8.16 -0.57
C PHE A 51 -5.74 8.37 -1.47
N LEU A 52 -4.65 8.94 -0.94
CA LEU A 52 -3.48 9.30 -1.77
C LEU A 52 -2.75 8.07 -2.33
N ALA A 53 -2.48 7.08 -1.47
CA ALA A 53 -1.87 5.82 -1.89
C ALA A 53 -2.78 5.06 -2.88
N ARG A 54 -4.10 5.10 -2.66
CA ARG A 54 -5.11 4.53 -3.58
C ARG A 54 -5.03 5.14 -4.98
N ILE A 55 -4.86 6.47 -5.08
CA ILE A 55 -4.71 7.15 -6.38
C ILE A 55 -3.41 6.73 -7.05
N SER A 56 -2.29 6.71 -6.32
CA SER A 56 -1.00 6.26 -6.84
C SER A 56 -1.07 4.81 -7.36
N ASP A 57 -1.75 3.93 -6.63
CA ASP A 57 -1.99 2.55 -7.02
C ASP A 57 -2.78 2.45 -8.34
N SER A 58 -3.85 3.23 -8.50
CA SER A 58 -4.59 3.29 -9.77
C SER A 58 -3.72 3.77 -10.94
N LEU A 59 -2.92 4.82 -10.74
CA LEU A 59 -2.03 5.33 -11.77
C LEU A 59 -0.94 4.31 -12.18
N LEU A 60 -0.43 3.54 -11.22
CA LEU A 60 0.51 2.45 -11.48
C LEU A 60 -0.15 1.30 -12.26
N ASN A 61 -1.37 0.93 -11.89
CA ASN A 61 -2.15 -0.10 -12.59
C ASN A 61 -2.46 0.29 -14.04
N ASP A 62 -2.68 1.58 -14.30
CA ASP A 62 -2.91 2.15 -15.63
C ASP A 62 -1.61 2.42 -16.41
N ASN A 63 -0.43 2.09 -15.83
CA ASN A 63 0.90 2.36 -16.38
C ASN A 63 1.17 3.85 -16.70
N LEU A 64 0.48 4.78 -16.00
CA LEU A 64 0.65 6.23 -16.18
C LEU A 64 1.85 6.78 -15.40
N ILE A 65 2.26 6.08 -14.34
CA ILE A 65 3.46 6.36 -13.56
C ILE A 65 4.23 5.06 -13.32
N ASP A 66 5.52 5.17 -12.99
CA ASP A 66 6.42 4.05 -12.75
C ASP A 66 7.11 4.09 -11.37
N LYS A 67 6.67 5.02 -10.50
CA LYS A 67 7.21 5.32 -9.17
C LYS A 67 6.06 5.44 -8.17
N GLY A 68 6.31 5.01 -6.93
CA GLY A 68 5.40 5.12 -5.81
C GLY A 68 5.68 6.35 -4.94
N ILE A 69 5.12 6.32 -3.72
CA ILE A 69 5.25 7.39 -2.73
C ILE A 69 6.13 6.89 -1.58
N ILE A 70 7.12 7.67 -1.19
CA ILE A 70 7.87 7.45 0.06
C ILE A 70 7.05 8.04 1.20
N ALA A 71 6.53 7.20 2.08
CA ALA A 71 5.76 7.64 3.24
C ALA A 71 6.66 7.76 4.48
N VAL A 72 6.55 8.88 5.19
CA VAL A 72 7.27 9.17 6.42
C VAL A 72 6.26 9.18 7.57
N ASP A 73 6.53 8.39 8.61
CA ASP A 73 5.80 8.51 9.86
C ASP A 73 6.39 9.65 10.70
N THR A 74 5.52 10.55 11.13
CA THR A 74 5.85 11.69 11.99
C THR A 74 5.26 11.53 13.39
N HIS A 75 4.52 10.46 13.66
CA HIS A 75 3.80 10.26 14.91
C HIS A 75 4.72 9.87 16.08
N SER A 76 5.76 9.08 15.76
CA SER A 76 6.75 8.54 16.71
C SER A 76 8.04 9.38 16.80
N THR A 77 7.99 10.66 16.40
CA THR A 77 9.18 11.51 16.55
C THR A 77 9.23 12.08 17.97
N GLY A 78 10.14 11.58 18.80
CA GLY A 78 10.46 12.15 20.11
C GLY A 78 9.66 11.61 21.31
N LYS A 79 8.98 10.47 21.18
CA LYS A 79 8.31 9.80 22.30
C LYS A 79 9.05 8.50 22.63
N ILE A 80 9.15 8.15 23.91
CA ILE A 80 9.94 6.98 24.38
C ILE A 80 9.09 5.70 24.36
N ASP A 81 7.77 5.84 24.25
CA ASP A 81 6.80 4.75 24.43
C ASP A 81 6.28 4.20 23.08
N ASP A 82 7.07 4.39 22.01
CA ASP A 82 6.49 4.56 20.70
C ASP A 82 5.86 3.30 20.10
N TYR A 83 4.57 3.44 19.78
CA TYR A 83 3.91 2.64 18.77
C TYR A 83 4.61 2.92 17.43
N ASP A 84 5.69 2.19 17.14
CA ASP A 84 6.37 2.26 15.85
C ASP A 84 5.39 1.76 14.78
N MET A 85 4.68 2.72 14.20
CA MET A 85 3.60 2.48 13.27
C MET A 85 4.15 1.87 11.98
N LEU A 86 5.36 2.26 11.58
CA LEU A 86 6.02 1.69 10.41
C LEU A 86 6.34 0.22 10.63
N GLU A 87 6.87 -0.17 11.79
CA GLU A 87 7.13 -1.57 12.10
C GLU A 87 5.84 -2.39 12.22
N LYS A 88 4.86 -1.89 12.99
CA LYS A 88 3.64 -2.64 13.30
C LYS A 88 2.67 -2.73 12.12
N VAL A 89 2.55 -1.69 11.31
CA VAL A 89 1.53 -1.60 10.25
C VAL A 89 2.12 -1.91 8.87
N TYR A 90 3.34 -1.50 8.57
CA TYR A 90 3.89 -1.54 7.21
C TYR A 90 4.94 -2.64 6.99
N LYS A 91 6.03 -2.64 7.76
CA LYS A 91 7.20 -3.50 7.49
C LYS A 91 6.87 -4.98 7.53
N ASN A 92 6.03 -5.41 8.48
CA ASN A 92 5.64 -6.81 8.64
C ASN A 92 4.80 -7.38 7.48
N VAL A 93 4.30 -6.51 6.59
CA VAL A 93 3.47 -6.85 5.43
C VAL A 93 4.05 -6.31 4.12
N ASP A 94 5.37 -6.13 4.05
CA ASP A 94 6.07 -5.55 2.90
C ASP A 94 5.45 -4.24 2.43
N ASN A 95 5.06 -3.34 3.32
CA ASN A 95 4.42 -2.06 3.02
C ASN A 95 3.11 -2.16 2.19
N LEU A 96 2.49 -3.33 2.12
CA LEU A 96 1.20 -3.55 1.48
C LEU A 96 0.05 -3.17 2.43
N THR A 97 -1.15 -2.93 1.89
CA THR A 97 -2.34 -2.63 2.70
C THR A 97 -3.57 -3.23 2.04
N LEU A 98 -4.48 -3.84 2.81
CA LEU A 98 -5.81 -4.16 2.31
C LEU A 98 -6.73 -2.93 2.45
N LEU A 99 -7.15 -2.37 1.32
CA LEU A 99 -8.18 -1.34 1.26
C LEU A 99 -9.56 -2.00 1.07
N ALA A 100 -10.48 -1.76 2.01
CA ALA A 100 -11.88 -2.11 1.88
C ALA A 100 -12.71 -0.85 1.66
N LEU A 101 -13.34 -0.72 0.49
CA LEU A 101 -14.26 0.36 0.15
C LEU A 101 -15.69 -0.11 0.35
N ILE A 102 -16.39 0.49 1.31
CA ILE A 102 -17.80 0.21 1.59
C ILE A 102 -18.66 1.20 0.79
N LYS A 103 -19.54 0.66 -0.07
CA LYS A 103 -20.48 1.44 -0.88
C LYS A 103 -21.79 1.69 -0.12
N ASN A 104 -22.58 2.65 -0.61
CA ASN A 104 -23.88 2.99 0.00
C ASN A 104 -24.90 1.84 -0.01
N ASN A 105 -24.74 0.87 -0.91
CA ASN A 105 -25.58 -0.33 -1.02
C ASN A 105 -25.09 -1.49 -0.14
N GLY A 106 -24.01 -1.30 0.63
CA GLY A 106 -23.43 -2.33 1.49
C GLY A 106 -22.39 -3.23 0.81
N ASP A 107 -22.16 -3.08 -0.49
CA ASP A 107 -21.10 -3.82 -1.18
C ASP A 107 -19.71 -3.36 -0.71
N ILE A 108 -18.77 -4.31 -0.68
CA ILE A 108 -17.39 -4.05 -0.25
C ILE A 108 -16.43 -4.44 -1.36
N ASP A 109 -15.78 -3.45 -1.98
CA ASP A 109 -14.65 -3.69 -2.86
C ASP A 109 -13.38 -3.82 -2.04
N LYS A 110 -12.57 -4.84 -2.32
CA LYS A 110 -11.30 -5.09 -1.62
C LYS A 110 -10.14 -5.07 -2.59
N LYS A 111 -9.09 -4.35 -2.25
CA LYS A 111 -7.84 -4.36 -3.02
C LYS A 111 -6.61 -4.28 -2.13
N ILE A 112 -5.52 -4.91 -2.58
CA ILE A 112 -4.18 -4.80 -2.00
C ILE A 112 -3.42 -3.63 -2.63
#